data_AF-A0A2Y9LBZ2-F1
#
_entry.id   AF-A0A2Y9LBZ2-F1
#
_cell.length_a   1.000
_cell.length_b   1.000
_cell.length_c   1.000
_cell.angle_alpha   90.00
_cell.angle_beta   90.00
_cell.angle_gamma   90.00
#
_symmetry.space_group_name_H-M   'P 1'
#
loop_
_entity.id
_entity.type
_entity.pdbx_description
1 polymer ?
#
loop_
_entity_poly.entity_id
_entity_poly.type
_entity_poly.pdbx_seq_one_letter_code
_entity_poly.pdbx_strand_id
1 'polypeptide(L)'
;MTKEKLHNFYLNSKVVSGTVGSRKNISLSVPVNFTFQHEKMKRENELSICVYWQGSSWSNEGCQVISSDENQTLCSCNHLSSFAILMASTKLKVDPVLTMITYVGLSLSLLCLFLAALTFLLCRPIQNISTSLHLQLSICLFLAHLLFLTAIDRTEPKVLCSIIAGVLHYLYLASFTWMLLEGLQLFLTVKNLKVANYISAGKFKRRFIYPFGYGIPAVIVAVSAGLGHTSYGTETHCWLSFHGRFIWSFMGPVFVIILINFSFYLTTLCILKNQLSSLNNELPRMHNTRMLAFKAIAQLFILGCSWGLGFFLVEGVLTPIRSVVAYSFTIINVLQGVYIYLVYCLLNHKSFEPALK
;
A
#
# COMPACT_ATOMS: atom_id res chain seq x y z
N MET A 1 25.20 17.08 19.25
CA MET A 1 24.95 16.81 17.82
C MET A 1 23.66 16.01 17.76
N THR A 2 22.63 16.61 17.14
CA THR A 2 21.26 16.11 16.88
C THR A 2 20.71 15.00 17.79
N LYS A 3 19.76 15.36 18.69
CA LYS A 3 18.95 14.39 19.44
C LYS A 3 17.98 13.66 18.49
N GLU A 4 18.49 12.66 17.77
CA GLU A 4 17.63 11.64 17.18
C GLU A 4 17.04 10.78 18.31
N LYS A 5 15.72 10.53 18.28
CA LYS A 5 15.04 9.71 19.29
C LYS A 5 15.34 8.24 19.03
N LEU A 6 16.15 7.63 19.91
CA LEU A 6 16.42 6.20 19.92
C LEU A 6 15.30 5.42 20.64
N HIS A 7 14.98 4.22 20.16
CA HIS A 7 13.98 3.33 20.76
C HIS A 7 14.46 1.86 20.80
N ASN A 8 13.79 1.01 21.59
CA ASN A 8 14.02 -0.44 21.69
C ASN A 8 15.46 -0.83 22.10
N PHE A 9 15.76 -0.63 23.38
CA PHE A 9 17.04 -0.99 23.96
C PHE A 9 17.10 -2.47 24.28
N TYR A 10 18.12 -3.17 23.77
CA TYR A 10 18.41 -4.53 24.21
C TYR A 10 19.91 -4.71 24.43
N LEU A 11 20.24 -5.58 25.38
CA LEU A 11 21.63 -5.92 25.68
C LEU A 11 22.19 -6.80 24.57
N ASN A 12 23.33 -6.43 24.03
CA ASN A 12 23.93 -7.13 22.90
C ASN A 12 25.41 -7.46 23.11
N SER A 13 25.83 -7.59 24.37
CA SER A 13 27.16 -8.08 24.73
C SER A 13 27.12 -8.80 26.08
N LYS A 14 28.14 -9.62 26.33
CA LYS A 14 28.42 -10.10 27.70
C LYS A 14 28.87 -8.94 28.59
N VAL A 15 28.57 -9.03 29.87
CA VAL A 15 28.96 -8.01 30.86
C VAL A 15 30.39 -8.27 31.30
N VAL A 16 31.24 -7.26 31.24
CA VAL A 16 32.65 -7.35 31.65
C VAL A 16 32.90 -6.39 32.81
N SER A 17 33.48 -6.89 33.90
CA SER A 17 33.72 -6.09 35.10
C SER A 17 35.22 -6.01 35.40
N GLY A 18 35.70 -4.80 35.67
CA GLY A 18 37.06 -4.56 36.13
C GLY A 18 37.06 -3.94 37.53
N THR A 19 37.87 -4.48 38.44
CA THR A 19 38.05 -3.93 39.79
C THR A 19 39.51 -4.02 40.20
N VAL A 20 40.02 -2.99 40.88
CA VAL A 20 41.38 -2.97 41.42
C VAL A 20 41.31 -3.00 42.94
N GLY A 21 41.77 -4.10 43.54
CA GLY A 21 41.60 -4.36 44.98
C GLY A 21 40.14 -4.56 45.39
N SER A 22 39.77 -4.21 46.63
CA SER A 22 38.40 -4.40 47.15
C SER A 22 37.47 -3.19 46.92
N ARG A 23 37.90 -2.16 46.18
CA ARG A 23 37.10 -0.93 45.94
C ARG A 23 36.45 -0.94 44.56
N LYS A 24 35.16 -0.62 44.50
CA LYS A 24 34.38 -0.40 43.26
C LYS A 24 34.25 1.10 42.96
N ASN A 25 34.15 1.47 41.68
CA ASN A 25 33.93 2.85 41.20
C ASN A 25 35.09 3.83 41.47
N ILE A 26 36.29 3.50 41.00
CA ILE A 26 37.45 4.40 41.05
C ILE A 26 37.54 5.15 39.72
N SER A 27 37.60 6.49 39.78
CA SER A 27 37.88 7.33 38.61
C SER A 27 39.35 7.22 38.21
N LEU A 28 39.63 6.95 36.95
CA LEU A 28 40.97 6.75 36.41
C LEU A 28 41.47 8.02 35.73
N SER A 29 42.74 8.38 35.97
CA SER A 29 43.39 9.53 35.31
C SER A 29 43.60 9.30 33.81
N VAL A 30 43.69 8.04 33.38
CA VAL A 30 43.74 7.64 31.97
C VAL A 30 42.56 6.70 31.70
N PRO A 31 41.68 6.99 30.72
CA PRO A 31 40.53 6.16 30.43
C PRO A 31 40.96 4.81 29.84
N VAL A 32 40.20 3.77 30.16
CA VAL A 32 40.47 2.40 29.70
C VAL A 32 39.55 2.09 28.52
N ASN A 33 40.13 1.44 27.51
CA ASN A 33 39.42 1.07 26.30
C ASN A 33 39.06 -0.41 26.35
N PHE A 34 37.78 -0.71 26.12
CA PHE A 34 37.23 -2.05 26.12
C PHE A 34 36.61 -2.35 24.76
N THR A 35 36.98 -3.49 24.18
CA THR A 35 36.36 -4.00 22.95
C THR A 35 35.35 -5.08 23.34
N PHE A 36 34.09 -4.86 23.00
CA PHE A 36 33.02 -5.82 23.25
C PHE A 36 32.57 -6.44 21.94
N GLN A 37 32.49 -7.77 21.94
CA GLN A 37 31.92 -8.52 20.83
C GLN A 37 30.39 -8.60 20.97
N HIS A 38 29.69 -8.42 19.86
CA HIS A 38 28.23 -8.45 19.81
C HIS A 38 27.70 -9.90 19.84
N GLU A 39 26.63 -10.15 20.61
CA GLU A 39 25.97 -11.48 20.60
C GLU A 39 25.09 -11.68 19.36
N LYS A 40 24.52 -10.60 18.84
CA LYS A 40 23.80 -10.54 17.57
C LYS A 40 24.40 -9.45 16.70
N MET A 41 24.52 -9.72 15.41
CA MET A 41 24.95 -8.69 14.45
C MET A 41 24.03 -7.46 14.53
N LYS A 42 24.64 -6.28 14.59
CA LYS A 42 23.95 -4.99 14.66
C LYS A 42 23.27 -4.67 13.33
N ARG A 43 22.00 -4.23 13.36
CA ARG A 43 21.27 -3.82 12.13
C ARG A 43 21.64 -2.39 11.74
N GLU A 44 21.55 -2.06 10.45
CA GLU A 44 21.90 -0.74 9.92
C GLU A 44 21.11 0.42 10.56
N ASN A 45 19.86 0.15 11.00
CA ASN A 45 19.00 1.12 11.67
C ASN A 45 19.13 1.04 13.20
N GLU A 46 20.29 0.67 13.73
CA GLU A 46 20.55 0.57 15.17
C GLU A 46 21.86 1.26 15.54
N LEU A 47 21.87 1.86 16.73
CA LEU A 47 23.00 2.53 17.35
C LEU A 47 23.45 1.75 18.57
N SER A 48 24.76 1.60 18.72
CA SER A 48 25.39 0.97 19.89
C SER A 48 25.70 2.03 20.93
N ILE A 49 25.41 1.74 22.19
CA ILE A 49 25.64 2.64 23.32
C ILE A 49 26.45 1.89 24.39
N CYS A 50 27.61 2.43 24.73
CA CYS A 50 28.45 1.93 25.82
C CYS A 50 27.84 2.35 27.16
N VAL A 51 27.60 1.39 28.05
CA VAL A 51 27.01 1.64 29.37
C VAL A 51 27.74 0.88 30.47
N TYR A 52 27.57 1.34 31.71
CA TYR A 52 28.05 0.69 32.91
C TYR A 52 26.94 0.53 33.95
N TRP A 53 27.11 -0.41 34.86
CA TRP A 53 26.15 -0.73 35.91
C TRP A 53 26.37 0.14 37.15
N GLN A 54 25.43 1.03 37.43
CA GLN A 54 25.46 1.94 38.58
C GLN A 54 24.73 1.36 39.81
N GLY A 55 24.68 0.03 39.93
CA GLY A 55 24.02 -0.68 41.04
C GLY A 55 22.51 -0.89 40.86
N SER A 56 21.80 0.12 40.34
CA SER A 56 20.35 0.04 40.06
C SER A 56 19.99 0.11 38.58
N SER A 57 20.80 0.79 37.77
CA SER A 57 20.50 1.07 36.36
C SER A 57 21.76 1.16 35.50
N TRP A 58 21.59 0.95 34.18
CA TRP A 58 22.62 1.18 33.18
C TRP A 58 22.76 2.67 32.87
N SER A 59 23.97 3.21 32.97
CA SER A 59 24.29 4.61 32.65
C SER A 59 25.41 4.68 31.62
N ASN A 60 25.40 5.69 30.76
CA ASN A 60 26.48 5.96 29.79
C ASN A 60 27.45 7.04 30.28
N GLU A 61 27.28 7.56 31.49
CA GLU A 61 28.10 8.66 31.99
C GLU A 61 29.58 8.24 32.17
N GLY A 62 30.48 9.07 31.64
CA GLY A 62 31.92 8.78 31.65
C GLY A 62 32.35 7.68 30.67
N CYS A 63 31.43 7.15 29.86
CA CYS A 63 31.68 6.17 28.81
C CYS A 63 31.30 6.71 27.44
N GLN A 64 32.16 6.51 26.45
CA GLN A 64 31.92 6.95 25.07
C GLN A 64 32.27 5.85 24.08
N VAL A 65 31.51 5.78 23.00
CA VAL A 65 31.81 4.89 21.88
C VAL A 65 32.94 5.53 21.07
N ILE A 66 34.08 4.86 20.95
CA ILE A 66 35.17 5.31 20.07
C ILE A 66 34.87 4.85 18.64
N SER A 67 34.52 3.58 18.48
CA SER A 67 34.19 2.99 17.18
C SER A 67 33.20 1.85 17.35
N SER A 68 32.34 1.64 16.35
CA SER A 68 31.31 0.60 16.37
C SER A 68 31.21 -0.03 14.99
N ASP A 69 31.32 -1.35 14.95
CA ASP A 69 31.24 -2.20 13.77
C ASP A 69 30.02 -3.14 13.90
N GLU A 70 29.71 -3.94 12.89
CA GLU A 70 28.54 -4.85 12.91
C GLU A 70 28.64 -5.91 14.02
N ASN A 71 29.87 -6.37 14.30
CA ASN A 71 30.15 -7.48 15.21
C ASN A 71 30.85 -7.07 16.52
N GLN A 72 31.34 -5.83 16.63
CA GLN A 72 32.02 -5.37 17.83
C GLN A 72 31.91 -3.86 18.01
N THR A 73 31.99 -3.39 19.26
CA THR A 73 32.07 -1.95 19.56
C THR A 73 33.16 -1.69 20.60
N LEU A 74 33.96 -0.66 20.33
CA LEU A 74 35.04 -0.17 21.18
C LEU A 74 34.54 1.00 22.03
N CYS A 75 34.60 0.82 23.35
CA CYS A 75 34.16 1.77 24.35
C CYS A 75 35.36 2.33 25.12
N SER A 76 35.36 3.63 25.41
CA SER A 76 36.31 4.27 26.33
C SER A 76 35.57 4.71 27.58
N CYS A 77 36.03 4.26 28.74
CA CYS A 77 35.43 4.63 30.02
C CYS A 77 36.50 5.13 31.00
N ASN A 78 36.18 6.19 31.75
CA ASN A 78 37.11 6.83 32.67
C ASN A 78 37.02 6.31 34.12
N HIS A 79 36.37 5.17 34.35
CA HIS A 79 36.23 4.55 35.67
C HIS A 79 36.24 3.02 35.57
N LEU A 80 36.30 2.35 36.71
CA LEU A 80 36.23 0.90 36.82
C LEU A 80 34.90 0.45 37.43
N SER A 81 34.13 -0.30 36.63
CA SER A 81 32.82 -0.83 36.99
C SER A 81 32.51 -2.10 36.16
N SER A 82 31.24 -2.46 36.06
CA SER A 82 30.73 -3.50 35.17
C SER A 82 30.12 -2.86 33.93
N PHE A 83 30.61 -3.22 32.74
CA PHE A 83 30.33 -2.56 31.47
C PHE A 83 29.63 -3.50 30.48
N ALA A 84 28.82 -2.92 29.59
CA ALA A 84 28.16 -3.65 28.51
C ALA A 84 27.70 -2.73 27.36
N ILE A 85 27.17 -3.33 26.28
CA ILE A 85 26.59 -2.62 25.14
C ILE A 85 25.08 -2.77 25.11
N LEU A 86 24.40 -1.62 24.96
CA LEU A 86 23.00 -1.55 24.57
C LEU A 86 22.88 -1.17 23.10
N MET A 87 22.02 -1.86 22.37
CA MET A 87 21.61 -1.50 21.01
C MET A 87 20.29 -0.75 21.04
N ALA A 88 20.09 0.24 20.16
CA ALA A 88 18.84 0.98 20.06
C ALA A 88 18.56 1.45 18.62
N SER A 89 17.32 1.32 18.14
CA SER A 89 16.97 1.56 16.75
C SER A 89 16.78 3.04 16.38
N THR A 90 17.21 3.43 15.17
CA THR A 90 16.95 4.70 14.46
C THR A 90 15.93 4.52 13.33
N LYS A 91 15.17 5.56 12.95
CA LYS A 91 14.08 5.46 11.94
C LYS A 91 14.62 5.30 10.51
N LEU A 92 14.00 4.39 9.73
CA LEU A 92 14.34 4.00 8.35
C LEU A 92 14.55 5.20 7.39
N LYS A 93 15.66 5.18 6.65
CA LYS A 93 15.87 6.00 5.44
C LYS A 93 14.98 5.45 4.31
N VAL A 94 14.02 6.23 3.83
CA VAL A 94 13.16 5.86 2.68
C VAL A 94 14.01 5.94 1.39
N ASP A 95 13.89 4.93 0.51
CA ASP A 95 14.64 4.86 -0.75
C ASP A 95 14.28 6.05 -1.67
N PRO A 96 15.25 6.89 -2.07
CA PRO A 96 14.98 8.07 -2.89
C PRO A 96 14.44 7.72 -4.29
N VAL A 97 14.81 6.56 -4.85
CA VAL A 97 14.35 6.13 -6.18
C VAL A 97 12.89 5.69 -6.11
N LEU A 98 12.51 4.92 -5.09
CA LEU A 98 11.11 4.54 -4.85
C LEU A 98 10.24 5.77 -4.61
N THR A 99 10.77 6.76 -3.88
CA THR A 99 10.09 8.04 -3.63
C THR A 99 9.87 8.79 -4.94
N MET A 100 10.87 8.85 -5.83
CA MET A 100 10.75 9.50 -7.14
C MET A 100 9.72 8.80 -8.03
N ILE A 101 9.75 7.46 -8.11
CA ILE A 101 8.77 6.68 -8.87
C ILE A 101 7.36 6.91 -8.33
N THR A 102 7.21 6.96 -7.00
CA THR A 102 5.93 7.25 -6.36
C THR A 102 5.45 8.64 -6.76
N TYR A 103 6.23 9.70 -6.55
CA TYR A 103 5.78 11.07 -6.86
C TYR A 103 5.52 11.29 -8.35
N VAL A 104 6.46 10.94 -9.23
CA VAL A 104 6.34 11.18 -10.68
C VAL A 104 5.28 10.27 -11.28
N GLY A 105 5.29 8.98 -10.91
CA GLY A 105 4.35 8.00 -11.42
C GLY A 105 2.92 8.28 -10.98
N LEU A 106 2.68 8.57 -9.69
CA LEU A 106 1.33 8.90 -9.22
C LEU A 106 0.86 10.23 -9.83
N SER A 107 1.74 11.21 -10.03
CA SER A 107 1.37 12.47 -10.71
C SER A 107 0.92 12.24 -12.16
N LEU A 108 1.61 11.38 -12.91
CA LEU A 108 1.19 10.99 -14.25
C LEU A 108 -0.15 10.23 -14.23
N SER A 109 -0.31 9.29 -13.28
CA SER A 109 -1.56 8.55 -13.08
C SER A 109 -2.73 9.48 -12.76
N LEU A 110 -2.52 10.49 -11.90
CA LEU A 110 -3.50 11.53 -11.58
C LEU A 110 -3.91 12.33 -12.82
N LEU A 111 -2.95 12.73 -13.66
CA LEU A 111 -3.23 13.44 -14.91
C LEU A 111 -4.09 12.57 -15.85
N CYS A 112 -3.75 11.29 -16.03
CA CYS A 112 -4.54 10.36 -16.86
C CYS A 112 -5.95 10.17 -16.31
N LEU A 113 -6.11 10.00 -14.99
CA LEU A 113 -7.41 9.85 -14.34
C LEU A 113 -8.26 11.11 -14.46
N PHE A 114 -7.65 12.29 -14.35
CA PHE A 114 -8.33 13.57 -14.54
C PHE A 114 -8.84 13.71 -15.98
N LEU A 115 -8.00 13.44 -16.98
CA LEU A 115 -8.38 13.48 -18.39
C LEU A 115 -9.47 12.43 -18.71
N ALA A 116 -9.40 11.24 -18.12
CA ALA A 116 -10.45 10.22 -18.26
C ALA A 116 -11.79 10.70 -17.69
N ALA A 117 -11.79 11.25 -16.47
CA ALA A 117 -12.99 11.79 -15.84
C ALA A 117 -13.60 12.93 -16.67
N LEU A 118 -12.77 13.86 -17.14
CA LEU A 118 -13.19 14.96 -18.01
C LEU A 118 -13.83 14.44 -19.30
N THR A 119 -13.20 13.46 -19.95
CA THR A 119 -13.71 12.82 -21.18
C THR A 119 -15.11 12.22 -20.95
N PHE A 120 -15.31 11.46 -19.87
CA PHE A 120 -16.61 10.85 -19.57
C PHE A 120 -17.69 11.87 -19.15
N LEU A 121 -17.30 13.00 -18.56
CA LEU A 121 -18.20 14.08 -18.17
C LEU A 121 -18.66 14.91 -19.39
N LEU A 122 -17.74 15.29 -20.28
CA LEU A 122 -18.02 16.13 -21.44
C LEU A 122 -18.68 15.36 -22.59
N CYS A 123 -18.31 14.09 -22.80
CA CYS A 123 -18.86 13.29 -23.88
C CYS A 123 -20.19 12.62 -23.50
N ARG A 124 -21.28 13.40 -23.54
CA ARG A 124 -22.67 12.92 -23.40
C ARG A 124 -23.05 11.71 -24.28
N PRO A 125 -22.66 11.59 -25.57
CA PRO A 125 -23.06 10.45 -26.39
C PRO A 125 -22.42 9.12 -25.99
N ILE A 126 -21.38 9.13 -25.14
CA ILE A 126 -20.66 7.94 -24.66
C ILE A 126 -21.15 7.49 -23.26
N GLN A 127 -22.10 8.22 -22.66
CA GLN A 127 -22.61 7.95 -21.30
C GLN A 127 -23.52 6.72 -21.25
N ASN A 128 -22.90 5.55 -21.18
CA ASN A 128 -23.52 4.28 -20.84
C ASN A 128 -23.31 3.91 -19.37
N ILE A 129 -24.02 2.88 -18.91
CA ILE A 129 -23.87 2.36 -17.55
C ILE A 129 -22.41 1.95 -17.25
N SER A 130 -21.70 1.36 -18.22
CA SER A 130 -20.26 1.03 -18.09
C SER A 130 -19.41 2.29 -17.91
N THR A 131 -19.63 3.31 -18.73
CA THR A 131 -18.93 4.60 -18.65
C THR A 131 -19.16 5.30 -17.31
N SER A 132 -20.38 5.21 -16.79
CA SER A 132 -20.72 5.72 -15.45
C SER A 132 -19.98 4.98 -14.34
N LEU A 133 -19.78 3.66 -14.46
CA LEU A 133 -18.99 2.87 -13.50
C LEU A 133 -17.52 3.27 -13.53
N HIS A 134 -16.92 3.34 -14.73
CA HIS A 134 -15.52 3.76 -14.90
C HIS A 134 -15.29 5.18 -14.39
N LEU A 135 -16.23 6.11 -14.64
CA LEU A 135 -16.14 7.47 -14.10
C LEU A 135 -16.10 7.49 -12.57
N GLN A 136 -16.98 6.76 -11.89
CA GLN A 136 -16.98 6.72 -10.41
C GLN A 136 -15.71 6.07 -9.86
N LEU A 137 -15.22 4.99 -10.50
CA LEU A 137 -13.95 4.36 -10.17
C LEU A 137 -12.79 5.35 -10.34
N SER A 138 -12.73 6.07 -11.46
CA SER A 138 -11.70 7.07 -11.74
C SER A 138 -11.70 8.21 -10.72
N ILE A 139 -12.88 8.72 -10.35
CA ILE A 139 -13.01 9.76 -9.32
C ILE A 139 -12.51 9.26 -7.96
N CYS A 140 -12.90 8.05 -7.55
CA CYS A 140 -12.45 7.48 -6.28
C CYS A 140 -10.93 7.31 -6.24
N LEU A 141 -10.34 6.73 -7.29
CA LEU A 141 -8.89 6.54 -7.39
C LEU A 141 -8.13 7.87 -7.47
N PHE A 142 -8.65 8.85 -8.21
CA PHE A 142 -8.07 10.19 -8.30
C PHE A 142 -8.00 10.85 -6.91
N LEU A 143 -9.12 10.87 -6.18
CA LEU A 143 -9.18 11.45 -4.85
C LEU A 143 -8.28 10.69 -3.86
N ALA A 144 -8.25 9.35 -3.94
CA ALA A 144 -7.40 8.52 -3.09
C ALA A 144 -5.91 8.81 -3.32
N HIS A 145 -5.46 8.83 -4.58
CA HIS A 145 -4.07 9.11 -4.94
C HIS A 145 -3.67 10.55 -4.60
N LEU A 146 -4.56 11.52 -4.81
CA LEU A 146 -4.30 12.92 -4.46
C LEU A 146 -4.11 13.09 -2.95
N LEU A 147 -5.00 12.47 -2.15
CA LEU A 147 -4.88 12.48 -0.69
C LEU A 147 -3.64 11.72 -0.21
N PHE A 148 -3.34 10.57 -0.81
CA PHE A 148 -2.12 9.81 -0.51
C PHE A 148 -0.87 10.68 -0.73
N LEU A 149 -0.79 11.40 -1.85
CA LEU A 149 0.38 12.20 -2.18
C LEU A 149 0.55 13.47 -1.33
N THR A 150 -0.57 14.11 -0.97
CA THR A 150 -0.55 15.43 -0.33
C THR A 150 -0.66 15.37 1.20
N ALA A 151 -1.27 14.31 1.73
CA ALA A 151 -1.77 14.28 3.10
C ALA A 151 -1.21 13.11 3.96
N ILE A 152 -0.51 12.13 3.38
CA ILE A 152 -0.04 10.96 4.15
C ILE A 152 1.00 11.31 5.22
N ASP A 153 1.85 12.30 4.97
CA ASP A 153 2.89 12.75 5.91
C ASP A 153 2.43 13.89 6.83
N ARG A 154 1.17 14.33 6.72
CA ARG A 154 0.59 15.41 7.53
C ARG A 154 0.06 14.87 8.86
N THR A 155 0.96 14.43 9.73
CA THR A 155 0.64 13.75 11.00
C THR A 155 0.10 14.68 12.09
N GLU A 156 0.25 16.00 11.95
CA GLU A 156 -0.27 16.99 12.88
C GLU A 156 -1.26 17.95 12.21
N PRO A 157 -2.44 18.24 12.84
CA PRO A 157 -2.93 17.71 14.12
C PRO A 157 -3.46 16.26 14.01
N LYS A 158 -3.39 15.49 15.11
CA LYS A 158 -3.80 14.07 15.16
C LYS A 158 -5.24 13.82 14.66
N VAL A 159 -6.15 14.75 14.94
CA VAL A 159 -7.55 14.66 14.48
C VAL A 159 -7.63 14.72 12.95
N LEU A 160 -6.88 15.62 12.32
CA LEU A 160 -6.83 15.73 10.86
C LEU A 160 -6.25 14.45 10.24
N CYS A 161 -5.18 13.92 10.83
CA CYS A 161 -4.55 12.67 10.40
C CYS A 161 -5.52 11.47 10.47
N SER A 162 -6.32 11.40 11.54
CA SER A 162 -7.36 10.38 11.71
C SER A 162 -8.48 10.50 10.65
N ILE A 163 -8.93 11.72 10.37
CA ILE A 163 -9.92 12.00 9.31
C ILE A 163 -9.36 11.61 7.94
N ILE A 164 -8.12 12.02 7.62
CA ILE A 164 -7.45 11.66 6.36
C ILE A 164 -7.38 10.14 6.22
N ALA A 165 -6.96 9.42 7.27
CA ALA A 165 -6.90 7.96 7.26
C ALA A 165 -8.29 7.33 7.04
N GLY A 166 -9.34 7.88 7.65
CA GLY A 166 -10.73 7.46 7.45
C GLY A 166 -11.24 7.67 6.03
N VAL A 167 -10.98 8.84 5.46
CA VAL A 167 -11.36 9.19 4.08
C VAL A 167 -10.60 8.32 3.09
N LEU A 168 -9.30 8.12 3.31
CA LEU A 168 -8.47 7.23 2.50
C LEU A 168 -8.98 5.78 2.55
N HIS A 169 -9.29 5.26 3.75
CA HIS A 169 -9.90 3.94 3.93
C HIS A 169 -11.19 3.80 3.10
N TYR A 170 -12.08 4.80 3.20
CA TYR A 170 -13.32 4.83 2.45
C TYR A 170 -13.11 4.87 0.93
N LEU A 171 -12.24 5.75 0.44
CA LEU A 171 -12.00 5.93 -1.00
C LEU A 171 -11.41 4.68 -1.65
N TYR A 172 -10.45 4.03 -1.00
CA TYR A 172 -9.90 2.78 -1.49
C TYR A 172 -10.97 1.67 -1.49
N LEU A 173 -11.72 1.50 -0.41
CA LEU A 173 -12.77 0.48 -0.34
C LEU A 173 -13.92 0.74 -1.34
N ALA A 174 -14.26 2.00 -1.59
CA ALA A 174 -15.17 2.41 -2.64
C ALA A 174 -14.63 2.05 -4.03
N SER A 175 -13.34 2.31 -4.29
CA SER A 175 -12.72 1.90 -5.56
C SER A 175 -12.83 0.39 -5.80
N PHE A 176 -12.66 -0.44 -4.77
CA PHE A 176 -12.86 -1.88 -4.87
C PHE A 176 -14.29 -2.29 -5.15
N THR A 177 -15.25 -1.64 -4.50
CA THR A 177 -16.67 -1.93 -4.71
C THR A 177 -17.10 -1.51 -6.12
N TRP A 178 -16.62 -0.38 -6.62
CA TRP A 178 -16.83 0.04 -8.01
C TRP A 178 -16.21 -0.92 -9.02
N MET A 179 -15.00 -1.41 -8.74
CA MET A 179 -14.35 -2.43 -9.56
C MET A 179 -15.11 -3.77 -9.54
N LEU A 180 -15.70 -4.16 -8.41
CA LEU A 180 -16.61 -5.32 -8.35
C LEU A 180 -17.83 -5.14 -9.24
N LEU A 181 -18.45 -3.96 -9.21
CA LEU A 181 -19.57 -3.62 -10.08
C LEU A 181 -19.18 -3.61 -11.55
N GLU A 182 -17.95 -3.17 -11.86
CA GLU A 182 -17.37 -3.25 -13.21
C GLU A 182 -17.17 -4.71 -13.66
N GLY A 183 -16.59 -5.56 -12.81
CA GLY A 183 -16.42 -7.00 -13.08
C GLY A 183 -17.77 -7.71 -13.29
N LEU A 184 -18.76 -7.40 -12.46
CA LEU A 184 -20.13 -7.90 -12.62
C LEU A 184 -20.76 -7.42 -13.93
N GLN A 185 -20.59 -6.15 -14.28
CA GLN A 185 -21.13 -5.59 -15.52
C GLN A 185 -20.48 -6.23 -16.75
N LEU A 186 -19.17 -6.49 -16.73
CA LEU A 186 -18.46 -7.19 -17.80
C LEU A 186 -18.97 -8.63 -17.95
N PHE A 187 -19.07 -9.36 -16.84
CA PHE A 187 -19.59 -10.73 -16.80
C PHE A 187 -21.03 -10.82 -17.36
N LEU A 188 -21.91 -9.93 -16.91
CA LEU A 188 -23.29 -9.85 -17.40
C LEU A 188 -23.33 -9.48 -18.88
N THR A 189 -22.48 -8.57 -19.35
CA THR A 189 -22.42 -8.20 -20.78
C THR A 189 -22.07 -9.41 -21.64
N VAL A 190 -21.06 -10.20 -21.25
CA VAL A 190 -20.66 -11.41 -21.99
C VAL A 190 -21.70 -12.52 -21.90
N LYS A 191 -22.34 -12.72 -20.74
CA LYS A 191 -23.42 -13.70 -20.61
C LYS A 191 -24.67 -13.31 -21.40
N ASN A 192 -25.00 -12.02 -21.45
CA ASN A 192 -26.15 -11.50 -22.19
C ASN A 192 -25.94 -11.54 -23.71
N LEU A 193 -24.70 -11.48 -24.22
CA LEU A 193 -24.42 -11.78 -25.62
C LEU A 193 -24.86 -13.21 -26.03
N LYS A 194 -25.02 -14.12 -25.07
CA LYS A 194 -25.54 -15.49 -25.28
C LYS A 194 -27.07 -15.59 -25.19
N VAL A 195 -27.74 -14.64 -24.53
CA VAL A 195 -29.19 -14.67 -24.26
C VAL A 195 -29.77 -13.32 -24.68
N ALA A 196 -30.30 -13.25 -25.90
CA ALA A 196 -30.66 -12.03 -26.63
C ALA A 196 -31.83 -11.18 -26.05
N ASN A 197 -32.01 -11.08 -24.74
CA ASN A 197 -33.15 -10.36 -24.18
C ASN A 197 -32.89 -9.79 -22.78
N TYR A 198 -32.34 -8.56 -22.70
CA TYR A 198 -32.46 -7.71 -21.50
C TYR A 198 -32.04 -6.24 -21.75
N ILE A 199 -32.59 -5.57 -22.76
CA ILE A 199 -32.27 -4.14 -23.03
C ILE A 199 -33.15 -3.18 -22.18
N SER A 200 -34.19 -3.66 -21.50
CA SER A 200 -35.18 -2.80 -20.83
C SER A 200 -35.13 -2.80 -19.29
N ALA A 201 -34.00 -2.40 -18.69
CA ALA A 201 -33.92 -2.17 -17.23
C ALA A 201 -32.93 -1.08 -16.77
N GLY A 202 -32.44 -0.23 -17.70
CA GLY A 202 -31.33 0.70 -17.43
C GLY A 202 -31.56 1.70 -16.29
N LYS A 203 -32.81 2.15 -16.07
CA LYS A 203 -33.13 3.09 -14.99
C LYS A 203 -33.22 2.43 -13.61
N PHE A 204 -33.82 1.24 -13.53
CA PHE A 204 -33.95 0.51 -12.27
C PHE A 204 -32.57 0.07 -11.76
N LYS A 205 -31.69 -0.38 -12.67
CA LYS A 205 -30.32 -0.80 -12.33
C LYS A 205 -29.46 0.34 -11.75
N ARG A 206 -29.56 1.57 -12.28
CA ARG A 206 -28.78 2.73 -11.82
C ARG A 206 -29.11 3.14 -10.37
N ARG A 207 -30.38 3.02 -9.96
CA ARG A 207 -30.81 3.38 -8.59
C ARG A 207 -30.24 2.46 -7.52
N PHE A 208 -29.94 1.20 -7.83
CA PHE A 208 -29.34 0.25 -6.88
C PHE A 208 -27.80 0.23 -6.93
N ILE A 209 -27.19 0.54 -8.08
CA ILE A 209 -25.72 0.53 -8.25
C ILE A 209 -25.03 1.56 -7.35
N TYR A 210 -25.54 2.79 -7.28
CA TYR A 210 -24.90 3.86 -6.49
C TYR A 210 -24.95 3.62 -4.97
N PRO A 211 -26.11 3.25 -4.38
CA PRO A 211 -26.17 2.84 -2.98
C PRO A 211 -25.29 1.63 -2.67
N PHE A 212 -25.17 0.68 -3.60
CA PHE A 212 -24.28 -0.48 -3.40
C PHE A 212 -22.79 -0.06 -3.42
N GLY A 213 -22.40 0.73 -4.43
CA GLY A 213 -21.02 1.16 -4.67
C GLY A 213 -20.44 2.01 -3.53
N TYR A 214 -21.22 2.93 -2.99
CA TYR A 214 -20.77 3.81 -1.89
C TYR A 214 -21.25 3.36 -0.50
N GLY A 215 -22.40 2.68 -0.42
CA GLY A 215 -22.99 2.28 0.85
C GLY A 215 -22.20 1.18 1.57
N ILE A 216 -21.74 0.14 0.85
CA ILE A 216 -20.94 -0.93 1.46
C ILE A 216 -19.66 -0.38 2.10
N PRO A 217 -18.82 0.40 1.38
CA PRO A 217 -17.66 1.05 2.00
C PRO A 217 -18.02 1.94 3.18
N ALA A 218 -19.12 2.71 3.08
CA ALA A 218 -19.54 3.60 4.16
C ALA A 218 -19.90 2.83 5.43
N VAL A 219 -20.64 1.72 5.31
CA VAL A 219 -20.99 0.87 6.45
C VAL A 219 -19.74 0.28 7.09
N ILE A 220 -18.82 -0.28 6.30
CA ILE A 220 -17.58 -0.88 6.81
C ILE A 220 -16.73 0.15 7.55
N VAL A 221 -16.56 1.34 6.98
CA VAL A 221 -15.79 2.42 7.61
C VAL A 221 -16.50 2.98 8.85
N ALA A 222 -17.82 3.11 8.82
CA ALA A 222 -18.60 3.57 9.99
C ALA A 222 -18.47 2.58 11.17
N VAL A 223 -18.59 1.28 10.92
CA VAL A 223 -18.39 0.23 11.95
C VAL A 223 -16.94 0.26 12.44
N SER A 224 -15.97 0.39 11.54
CA SER A 224 -14.55 0.47 11.90
C SER A 224 -14.22 1.68 12.76
N ALA A 225 -14.76 2.85 12.42
CA ALA A 225 -14.60 4.08 13.18
C ALA A 225 -15.28 4.00 14.54
N GLY A 226 -16.48 3.41 14.62
CA GLY A 226 -17.19 3.21 15.87
C GLY A 226 -16.47 2.28 16.84
N LEU A 227 -15.86 1.20 16.34
CA LEU A 227 -15.15 0.22 17.16
C LEU A 227 -13.70 0.59 17.49
N GLY A 228 -13.07 1.47 16.72
CA GLY A 228 -11.62 1.67 16.77
C GLY A 228 -11.11 3.02 16.27
N HIS A 229 -11.76 4.13 16.66
CA HIS A 229 -11.35 5.48 16.26
C HIS A 229 -9.87 5.82 16.57
N THR A 230 -9.31 5.27 17.65
CA THR A 230 -7.91 5.46 18.05
C THR A 230 -6.90 4.75 17.14
N SER A 231 -7.35 3.84 16.28
CA SER A 231 -6.48 3.07 15.36
C SER A 231 -6.35 3.72 13.97
N TYR A 232 -7.04 4.85 13.73
CA TYR A 232 -6.91 5.66 12.53
C TYR A 232 -5.81 6.72 12.70
N GLY A 233 -4.70 6.55 11.97
CA GLY A 233 -3.52 7.39 12.05
C GLY A 233 -2.40 6.74 12.86
N THR A 234 -1.16 6.97 12.45
CA THR A 234 0.06 6.56 13.17
C THR A 234 0.97 7.77 13.40
N GLU A 235 1.99 7.63 14.25
CA GLU A 235 2.95 8.73 14.49
C GLU A 235 3.82 9.05 13.26
N THR A 236 3.88 8.16 12.27
CA THR A 236 4.70 8.33 11.07
C THR A 236 3.87 8.67 9.83
N HIS A 237 2.65 8.13 9.68
CA HIS A 237 1.79 8.35 8.53
C HIS A 237 0.30 8.35 8.89
N CYS A 238 -0.49 9.09 8.10
CA CYS A 238 -1.95 9.17 8.22
C CYS A 238 -2.66 8.02 7.52
N TRP A 239 -2.43 6.83 8.04
CA TRP A 239 -3.04 5.58 7.59
C TRP A 239 -3.50 4.72 8.77
N LEU A 240 -4.23 3.63 8.51
CA LEU A 240 -4.60 2.63 9.51
C LEU A 240 -3.34 2.06 10.17
N SER A 241 -3.38 1.91 11.49
CA SER A 241 -2.31 1.24 12.22
C SER A 241 -2.17 -0.22 11.77
N PHE A 242 -0.92 -0.63 11.47
CA PHE A 242 -0.57 -2.01 11.14
C PHE A 242 -0.48 -2.91 12.39
N HIS A 243 -0.54 -2.33 13.60
CA HIS A 243 -0.52 -3.11 14.84
C HIS A 243 -1.93 -3.61 15.20
N GLY A 244 -2.12 -4.93 15.12
CA GLY A 244 -3.32 -5.63 15.59
C GLY A 244 -4.30 -6.04 14.48
N ARG A 245 -5.50 -6.47 14.90
CA ARG A 245 -6.57 -6.96 13.99
C ARG A 245 -7.28 -5.84 13.20
N PHE A 246 -6.92 -4.58 13.39
CA PHE A 246 -7.64 -3.46 12.77
C PHE A 246 -7.42 -3.37 11.25
N ILE A 247 -6.21 -3.72 10.77
CA ILE A 247 -5.91 -3.75 9.32
C ILE A 247 -6.78 -4.76 8.56
N TRP A 248 -7.28 -5.81 9.24
CA TRP A 248 -8.21 -6.77 8.66
C TRP A 248 -9.59 -6.18 8.35
N SER A 249 -9.95 -5.05 8.96
CA SER A 249 -11.16 -4.32 8.58
C SER A 249 -11.10 -3.78 7.15
N PHE A 250 -9.90 -3.49 6.65
CA PHE A 250 -9.66 -3.14 5.25
C PHE A 250 -9.34 -4.38 4.41
N MET A 251 -8.34 -5.18 4.84
CA MET A 251 -7.83 -6.29 4.04
C MET A 251 -8.84 -7.43 3.85
N GLY A 252 -9.68 -7.71 4.85
CA GLY A 252 -10.70 -8.77 4.76
C GLY A 252 -11.72 -8.50 3.64
N PRO A 253 -12.44 -7.36 3.66
CA PRO A 253 -13.36 -7.00 2.58
C PRO A 253 -12.68 -6.94 1.21
N VAL A 254 -11.48 -6.36 1.13
CA VAL A 254 -10.69 -6.28 -0.10
C VAL A 254 -10.39 -7.66 -0.66
N PHE A 255 -9.94 -8.59 0.18
CA PHE A 255 -9.63 -9.97 -0.21
C PHE A 255 -10.86 -10.67 -0.79
N VAL A 256 -12.02 -10.56 -0.13
CA VAL A 256 -13.29 -11.12 -0.62
C VAL A 256 -13.68 -10.53 -1.98
N ILE A 257 -13.57 -9.21 -2.14
CA ILE A 257 -13.89 -8.53 -3.40
C ILE A 257 -12.97 -8.99 -4.54
N ILE A 258 -11.68 -9.14 -4.27
CA ILE A 258 -10.70 -9.62 -5.26
C ILE A 258 -11.03 -11.04 -5.70
N LEU A 259 -11.33 -11.95 -4.77
CA LEU A 259 -11.70 -13.33 -5.09
C LEU A 259 -12.94 -13.40 -5.99
N ILE A 260 -13.99 -12.62 -5.68
CA ILE A 260 -15.22 -12.59 -6.48
C ILE A 260 -14.93 -12.04 -7.90
N ASN A 261 -14.17 -10.94 -8.00
CA ASN A 261 -13.78 -10.39 -9.30
C ASN A 261 -12.94 -11.37 -10.11
N PHE A 262 -12.00 -12.05 -9.48
CA PHE A 262 -11.18 -13.08 -10.12
C PHE A 262 -12.07 -14.18 -10.73
N SER A 263 -13.07 -14.67 -9.99
CA SER A 263 -14.04 -15.63 -10.52
C SER A 263 -14.83 -15.08 -11.72
N PHE A 264 -15.27 -13.81 -11.67
CA PHE A 264 -15.96 -13.17 -12.80
C PHE A 264 -15.08 -13.05 -14.04
N TYR A 265 -13.82 -12.62 -13.89
CA TYR A 265 -12.90 -12.52 -15.02
C TYR A 265 -12.55 -13.88 -15.62
N LEU A 266 -12.27 -14.89 -14.79
CA LEU A 266 -12.03 -16.26 -15.28
C LEU A 266 -13.24 -16.81 -16.04
N THR A 267 -14.44 -16.71 -15.48
CA THR A 267 -15.66 -17.18 -16.14
C THR A 267 -15.90 -16.44 -17.46
N THR A 268 -15.67 -15.12 -17.48
CA THR A 268 -15.77 -14.30 -18.68
C THR A 268 -14.78 -14.76 -19.75
N LEU A 269 -13.52 -15.02 -19.39
CA LEU A 269 -12.49 -15.52 -20.30
C LEU A 269 -12.82 -16.92 -20.84
N CYS A 270 -13.32 -17.83 -20.00
CA CYS A 270 -13.77 -19.15 -20.44
C CYS A 270 -14.91 -19.04 -21.46
N ILE A 271 -15.90 -18.18 -21.21
CA ILE A 271 -17.01 -17.96 -22.14
C ILE A 271 -16.51 -17.36 -23.46
N LEU A 272 -15.67 -16.33 -23.40
CA LEU A 272 -15.11 -15.68 -24.59
C LEU A 272 -14.24 -16.63 -25.41
N LYS A 273 -13.42 -17.48 -24.76
CA LYS A 273 -12.62 -18.52 -25.43
C LYS A 273 -13.50 -19.49 -26.19
N ASN A 274 -14.56 -19.98 -25.55
CA ASN A 274 -15.51 -20.92 -26.18
C ASN A 274 -16.23 -20.28 -27.39
N GLN A 275 -16.53 -18.98 -27.32
CA GLN A 275 -17.10 -18.26 -28.46
C GLN A 275 -16.08 -18.06 -29.59
N LEU A 276 -14.84 -17.67 -29.29
CA LEU A 276 -13.79 -17.55 -30.29
C LEU A 276 -13.50 -18.88 -31.00
N SER A 277 -13.54 -20.01 -30.28
CA SER A 277 -13.37 -21.33 -30.90
C SER A 277 -14.53 -21.74 -31.81
N SER A 278 -15.74 -21.21 -31.60
CA SER A 278 -16.91 -21.54 -32.43
C SER A 278 -17.13 -20.57 -33.60
N LEU A 279 -16.52 -19.38 -33.58
CA LEU A 279 -16.74 -18.28 -34.55
C LEU A 279 -15.70 -18.22 -35.68
N ASN A 280 -15.22 -19.36 -36.16
CA ASN A 280 -14.16 -19.38 -37.18
C ASN A 280 -14.60 -18.90 -38.59
N ASN A 281 -15.77 -18.26 -38.77
CA ASN A 281 -16.32 -17.90 -40.10
C ASN A 281 -17.05 -16.53 -40.25
N GLU A 282 -17.10 -15.63 -39.25
CA GLU A 282 -17.86 -14.35 -39.38
C GLU A 282 -17.03 -13.13 -38.91
N LEU A 283 -16.44 -12.42 -39.88
CA LEU A 283 -15.42 -11.37 -39.70
C LEU A 283 -15.83 -10.06 -38.98
N PRO A 284 -17.10 -9.63 -38.83
CA PRO A 284 -17.41 -8.35 -38.14
C PRO A 284 -17.54 -8.46 -36.61
N ARG A 285 -17.86 -9.64 -36.05
CA ARG A 285 -18.11 -9.87 -34.61
C ARG A 285 -16.83 -10.14 -33.80
N MET A 286 -15.70 -10.30 -34.49
CA MET A 286 -14.38 -10.65 -33.96
C MET A 286 -13.71 -9.52 -33.17
N HIS A 287 -13.80 -8.28 -33.64
CA HIS A 287 -13.05 -7.15 -33.05
C HIS A 287 -13.58 -6.78 -31.65
N ASN A 288 -14.91 -6.68 -31.49
CA ASN A 288 -15.52 -6.43 -30.18
C ASN A 288 -15.21 -7.54 -29.17
N THR A 289 -15.28 -8.81 -29.59
CA THR A 289 -14.99 -9.96 -28.73
C THR A 289 -13.53 -9.98 -28.27
N ARG A 290 -12.57 -9.68 -29.17
CA ARG A 290 -11.14 -9.53 -28.84
C ARG A 290 -10.88 -8.36 -27.90
N MET A 291 -11.57 -7.23 -28.09
CA MET A 291 -11.47 -6.07 -27.20
C MET A 291 -12.01 -6.39 -25.80
N LEU A 292 -13.13 -7.12 -25.68
CA LEU A 292 -13.65 -7.56 -24.39
C LEU A 292 -12.71 -8.55 -23.68
N ALA A 293 -12.11 -9.48 -24.43
CA ALA A 293 -11.10 -10.40 -23.90
C ALA A 293 -9.84 -9.66 -23.42
N PHE A 294 -9.34 -8.71 -24.22
CA PHE A 294 -8.21 -7.87 -23.84
C PHE A 294 -8.50 -7.07 -22.56
N LYS A 295 -9.68 -6.46 -22.46
CA LYS A 295 -10.14 -5.77 -21.23
C LYS A 295 -10.13 -6.71 -20.03
N ALA A 296 -10.72 -7.89 -20.14
CA ALA A 296 -10.75 -8.88 -19.06
C ALA A 296 -9.34 -9.35 -18.62
N ILE A 297 -8.45 -9.65 -19.57
CA ILE A 297 -7.06 -10.08 -19.29
C ILE A 297 -6.28 -8.96 -18.61
N ALA A 298 -6.35 -7.74 -19.14
CA ALA A 298 -5.61 -6.62 -18.60
C ALA A 298 -6.10 -6.24 -17.20
N GLN A 299 -7.41 -6.27 -16.96
CA GLN A 299 -7.98 -6.01 -15.64
C GLN A 299 -7.61 -7.10 -14.63
N LEU A 300 -7.60 -8.37 -15.04
CA LEU A 300 -7.14 -9.50 -14.22
C LEU A 300 -5.67 -9.32 -13.81
N PHE A 301 -4.81 -8.91 -14.73
CA PHE A 301 -3.39 -8.67 -14.47
C PHE A 301 -3.19 -7.49 -13.51
N ILE A 302 -3.81 -6.35 -13.79
CA ILE A 302 -3.65 -5.13 -12.97
C ILE A 302 -4.16 -5.37 -11.56
N LEU A 303 -5.36 -5.93 -11.40
CA LEU A 303 -5.97 -6.21 -10.09
C LEU A 303 -5.23 -7.32 -9.33
N GLY A 304 -4.96 -8.45 -10.00
CA GLY A 304 -4.33 -9.62 -9.37
C GLY A 304 -2.91 -9.33 -8.91
N CYS A 305 -2.11 -8.66 -9.75
CA CYS A 305 -0.72 -8.37 -9.41
C CYS A 305 -0.59 -7.23 -8.41
N SER A 306 -1.34 -6.12 -8.51
CA SER A 306 -1.22 -5.01 -7.55
C SER A 306 -1.58 -5.46 -6.13
N TRP A 307 -2.74 -6.07 -5.94
CA TRP A 307 -3.25 -6.34 -4.60
C TRP A 307 -2.75 -7.66 -4.02
N GLY A 308 -2.41 -8.64 -4.87
CA GLY A 308 -1.67 -9.82 -4.43
C GLY A 308 -0.33 -9.43 -3.81
N LEU A 309 0.45 -8.57 -4.49
CA LEU A 309 1.71 -8.04 -3.96
C LEU A 309 1.48 -7.18 -2.70
N GLY A 310 0.40 -6.40 -2.67
CA GLY A 310 0.00 -5.59 -1.50
C GLY A 310 -0.27 -6.42 -0.24
N PHE A 311 -0.93 -7.58 -0.36
CA PHE A 311 -1.16 -8.50 0.76
C PHE A 311 0.15 -9.05 1.33
N PHE A 312 1.06 -9.49 0.46
CA PHE A 312 2.37 -10.01 0.86
C PHE A 312 3.28 -8.95 1.49
N LEU A 313 3.11 -7.65 1.17
CA LEU A 313 3.79 -6.55 1.85
C LEU A 313 3.37 -6.40 3.31
N VAL A 314 2.12 -6.74 3.64
CA VAL A 314 1.56 -6.58 4.99
C VAL A 314 1.87 -7.75 5.89
N GLU A 315 1.84 -9.00 5.39
CA GLU A 315 2.11 -10.17 6.23
C GLU A 315 3.60 -10.37 6.58
N GLY A 316 4.52 -9.57 6.05
CA GLY A 316 5.94 -9.64 6.40
C GLY A 316 6.64 -10.95 5.99
N VAL A 317 5.95 -11.82 5.25
CA VAL A 317 6.44 -13.13 4.79
C VAL A 317 7.63 -12.99 3.83
N LEU A 318 7.74 -11.84 3.13
CA LEU A 318 8.75 -11.55 2.12
C LEU A 318 9.77 -10.49 2.58
N THR A 319 10.30 -10.60 3.80
CA THR A 319 11.34 -9.69 4.34
C THR A 319 12.56 -9.48 3.42
N PRO A 320 13.11 -10.48 2.68
CA PRO A 320 14.28 -10.23 1.82
C PRO A 320 13.95 -9.54 0.49
N ILE A 321 12.69 -9.59 0.02
CA ILE A 321 12.27 -8.99 -1.26
C ILE A 321 11.23 -7.88 -1.10
N ARG A 322 11.00 -7.40 0.13
CA ARG A 322 10.04 -6.34 0.46
C ARG A 322 10.22 -5.10 -0.41
N SER A 323 11.47 -4.70 -0.68
CA SER A 323 11.77 -3.58 -1.56
C SER A 323 11.27 -3.84 -2.98
N VAL A 324 11.61 -5.00 -3.56
CA VAL A 324 11.16 -5.40 -4.91
C VAL A 324 9.63 -5.42 -4.98
N VAL A 325 8.96 -6.01 -3.99
CA VAL A 325 7.50 -6.05 -3.92
C VAL A 325 6.90 -4.64 -3.83
N ALA A 326 7.52 -3.73 -3.08
CA ALA A 326 7.08 -2.33 -2.97
C ALA A 326 7.26 -1.56 -4.29
N TYR A 327 8.37 -1.77 -5.00
CA TYR A 327 8.60 -1.23 -6.35
C TYR A 327 7.54 -1.74 -7.33
N SER A 328 7.33 -3.05 -7.38
CA SER A 328 6.32 -3.66 -8.26
C SER A 328 4.91 -3.20 -7.94
N PHE A 329 4.54 -3.14 -6.65
CA PHE A 329 3.25 -2.60 -6.20
C PHE A 329 3.05 -1.17 -6.69
N THR A 330 4.03 -0.30 -6.48
CA THR A 330 3.95 1.11 -6.88
C THR A 330 3.80 1.26 -8.38
N ILE A 331 4.62 0.54 -9.17
CA ILE A 331 4.57 0.59 -10.64
C ILE A 331 3.20 0.12 -11.16
N ILE A 332 2.65 -0.97 -10.63
CA ILE A 332 1.34 -1.47 -11.09
C ILE A 332 0.22 -0.48 -10.76
N ASN A 333 0.24 0.15 -9.59
CA ASN A 333 -0.73 1.19 -9.22
C ASN A 333 -0.63 2.43 -10.14
N VAL A 334 0.58 2.82 -10.53
CA VAL A 334 0.80 3.89 -11.53
C VAL A 334 0.20 3.50 -12.88
N LEU A 335 0.50 2.29 -13.35
CA LEU A 335 -0.01 1.77 -14.62
C LEU A 335 -1.54 1.62 -14.64
N GLN A 336 -2.18 1.40 -13.50
CA GLN A 336 -3.64 1.28 -13.41
C GLN A 336 -4.38 2.55 -13.89
N GLY A 337 -3.92 3.74 -13.50
CA GLY A 337 -4.55 5.00 -13.95
C GLY A 337 -4.35 5.26 -15.46
N VAL A 338 -3.15 4.94 -15.96
CA VAL A 338 -2.82 5.03 -17.39
C VAL A 338 -3.67 4.06 -18.20
N TYR A 339 -3.81 2.82 -17.73
CA TYR A 339 -4.64 1.79 -18.35
C TYR A 339 -6.08 2.23 -18.52
N ILE A 340 -6.69 2.80 -17.47
CA ILE A 340 -8.09 3.25 -17.51
C ILE A 340 -8.27 4.28 -18.64
N TYR A 341 -7.37 5.26 -18.74
CA TYR A 341 -7.42 6.27 -19.80
C TYR A 341 -7.24 5.66 -21.20
N LEU A 342 -6.21 4.84 -21.40
CA LEU A 342 -5.91 4.24 -22.71
C LEU A 342 -7.05 3.34 -23.20
N VAL A 343 -7.55 2.45 -22.33
CA VAL A 343 -8.52 1.42 -22.73
C VAL A 343 -9.93 1.96 -22.82
N TYR A 344 -10.34 2.79 -21.86
CA TYR A 344 -11.73 3.24 -21.79
C TYR A 344 -11.99 4.55 -22.51
N CYS A 345 -10.98 5.41 -22.70
CA CYS A 345 -11.13 6.65 -23.45
C CYS A 345 -10.61 6.49 -24.89
N LEU A 346 -9.32 6.16 -25.09
CA LEU A 346 -8.72 6.18 -26.43
C LEU A 346 -9.16 5.00 -27.31
N LEU A 347 -9.09 3.76 -26.79
CA LEU A 347 -9.45 2.57 -27.57
C LEU A 347 -10.95 2.46 -27.84
N ASN A 348 -11.81 2.93 -26.92
CA ASN A 348 -13.24 3.01 -27.18
C ASN A 348 -13.56 4.12 -28.20
N HIS A 349 -12.94 5.31 -28.13
CA HIS A 349 -13.18 6.38 -29.10
C HIS A 349 -12.84 5.97 -30.53
N LYS A 350 -11.67 5.35 -30.75
CA LYS A 350 -11.24 4.86 -32.07
C LYS A 350 -12.18 3.82 -32.67
N SER A 351 -12.98 3.12 -31.86
CA SER A 351 -14.00 2.19 -32.35
C SER A 351 -15.32 2.85 -32.76
N PHE A 352 -15.55 4.12 -32.39
CA PHE A 352 -16.71 4.91 -32.83
C PHE A 352 -16.43 5.77 -34.06
N GLU A 353 -15.17 6.09 -34.34
CA GLU A 353 -14.75 6.89 -35.50
C GLU A 353 -15.01 6.27 -36.89
N PRO A 354 -15.13 4.94 -37.10
CA PRO A 354 -15.52 4.38 -38.40
C PRO A 354 -17.02 4.47 -38.70
N ALA A 355 -17.87 4.96 -37.79
CA ALA A 355 -19.32 5.05 -38.02
C ALA A 355 -19.80 6.43 -38.50
N LEU A 356 -18.88 7.36 -38.74
CA LEU A 356 -19.17 8.74 -39.15
C LEU A 356 -18.40 9.14 -40.42
N LYS A 357 -18.27 8.18 -41.35
CA LYS A 357 -17.80 8.45 -42.72
C LYS A 357 -18.72 7.79 -43.73
#